data_AF-A0A818SR31-F1
#
_entry.id   AF-A0A818SR31-F1
#
_cell.length_a   1.000
_cell.length_b   1.000
_cell.length_c   1.000
_cell.angle_alpha   90.00
_cell.angle_beta   90.00
_cell.angle_gamma   90.00
#
_symmetry.space_group_name_H-M   'P 1'
#
loop_
_entity.id
_entity.type
_entity.pdbx_description
1 polymer ?
#
loop_
_entity_poly.entity_id
_entity_poly.type
_entity_poly.pdbx_seq_one_letter_code
_entity_poly.pdbx_strand_id
1 'polypeptide(L)'
;MEKVAFVKNIDIEIPESRITEALKDVDLDAIDVVRLTNKVKNIPTKIIKIIFIDPQNRNTLVHTGLQVDSMHFLAEPSMQNTKPVQCYICLQYNHVAKYCKTKQQICAQCGENHRIDQCIAASDALKCSNSKGNHLATSNECATFKEQEKRIQNLIY
;
A
#
# COMPACT_ATOMS: atom_id res chain seq x y z
N MET A 1 -4.36 8.41 -9.51
CA MET A 1 -3.63 9.40 -8.68
C MET A 1 -4.24 9.37 -7.30
N GLU A 2 -3.41 9.32 -6.27
CA GLU A 2 -3.84 9.05 -4.90
C GLU A 2 -4.49 10.30 -4.27
N LYS A 3 -5.71 10.13 -3.77
CA LYS A 3 -6.55 11.22 -3.21
C LYS A 3 -6.64 11.17 -1.69
N VAL A 4 -5.83 10.35 -1.03
CA VAL A 4 -5.92 10.12 0.42
C VAL A 4 -4.71 10.72 1.12
N ALA A 5 -4.98 11.39 2.24
CA ALA A 5 -3.98 11.83 3.20
C ALA A 5 -4.35 11.38 4.62
N PHE A 6 -3.36 11.24 5.47
CA PHE A 6 -3.52 10.97 6.89
C PHE A 6 -2.93 12.12 7.70
N VAL A 7 -3.64 12.54 8.75
CA VAL A 7 -3.14 13.52 9.70
C VAL A 7 -3.10 12.87 11.08
N LYS A 8 -1.93 12.89 11.71
CA LYS A 8 -1.68 12.23 13.00
C LYS A 8 -1.67 13.23 14.15
N ASN A 9 -1.81 12.70 15.36
CA ASN A 9 -1.76 13.44 16.63
C ASN A 9 -2.88 14.45 16.84
N ILE A 10 -3.99 14.32 16.10
CA ILE A 10 -5.19 15.14 16.33
C ILE A 10 -5.93 14.55 17.54
N ASP A 11 -6.16 15.39 18.56
CA ASP A 11 -6.86 14.95 19.76
C ASP A 11 -8.25 14.37 19.42
N ILE A 12 -8.69 13.38 20.20
CA ILE A 12 -9.98 12.72 20.00
C ILE A 12 -11.16 13.66 20.28
N GLU A 13 -10.92 14.73 21.05
CA GLU A 13 -11.91 15.75 21.35
C GLU A 13 -12.20 16.68 20.17
N ILE A 14 -11.32 16.76 19.17
CA ILE A 14 -11.55 17.55 17.96
C ILE A 14 -12.45 16.74 17.01
N PRO A 15 -13.72 17.13 16.77
CA PRO A 15 -14.61 16.36 15.92
C PRO A 15 -14.24 16.49 14.42
N GLU A 16 -14.63 15.50 13.63
CA GLU A 16 -14.43 15.46 12.17
C GLU A 16 -15.10 16.64 11.45
N SER A 17 -16.21 17.16 12.00
CA SER A 17 -16.87 18.36 11.49
C SER A 17 -15.93 19.56 11.53
N ARG A 18 -15.19 19.76 12.64
CA ARG A 18 -14.27 20.89 12.81
C ARG A 18 -13.11 20.83 11.83
N ILE A 19 -12.60 19.63 11.56
CA ILE A 19 -11.57 19.40 10.54
C ILE A 19 -12.12 19.70 9.14
N THR A 20 -13.37 19.29 8.87
CA THR A 20 -14.04 19.55 7.59
C THR A 20 -14.24 21.05 7.35
N GLU A 21 -14.64 21.81 8.37
CA GLU A 21 -14.72 23.27 8.32
C GLU A 21 -13.36 23.89 8.02
N ALA A 22 -12.31 23.49 8.74
CA ALA A 22 -10.97 24.03 8.54
C ALA A 22 -10.40 23.77 7.15
N LEU A 23 -10.73 22.63 6.53
CA LEU A 23 -10.36 22.34 5.14
C LEU A 23 -11.09 23.26 4.15
N LYS A 24 -12.38 23.56 4.39
CA LYS A 24 -13.17 24.47 3.55
C LYS A 24 -12.68 25.90 3.62
N ASP A 25 -12.23 26.36 4.79
CA ASP A 25 -11.71 27.72 4.99
C ASP A 25 -10.48 28.02 4.11
N VAL A 26 -9.78 26.98 3.64
CA VAL A 26 -8.61 27.07 2.75
C VAL A 26 -8.88 26.49 1.35
N ASP A 27 -10.15 26.33 0.98
CA ASP A 27 -10.60 25.85 -0.35
C ASP A 27 -10.09 24.43 -0.70
N LEU A 28 -9.94 23.57 0.32
CA LEU A 28 -9.56 22.17 0.14
C LEU A 28 -10.77 21.25 0.25
N ASP A 29 -11.37 20.93 -0.89
CA ASP A 29 -12.54 20.05 -0.97
C ASP A 29 -12.21 18.59 -0.65
N ALA A 30 -12.71 18.12 0.49
CA ALA A 30 -12.72 16.72 0.89
C ALA A 30 -14.06 16.05 0.59
N ILE A 31 -14.01 14.84 0.02
CA ILE A 31 -15.15 13.93 -0.09
C ILE A 31 -15.53 13.40 1.30
N ASP A 32 -14.53 13.06 2.11
CA ASP A 32 -14.76 12.40 3.39
C ASP A 32 -13.63 12.68 4.40
N VAL A 33 -13.99 12.79 5.67
CA VAL A 33 -13.10 13.01 6.81
C VAL A 33 -13.46 12.01 7.90
N VAL A 34 -12.59 11.03 8.12
CA VAL A 34 -12.87 9.87 8.98
C VAL A 34 -11.79 9.70 10.02
N ARG A 35 -12.17 9.67 11.31
CA ARG A 35 -11.26 9.24 12.37
C ARG A 35 -11.08 7.74 12.36
N LEU A 36 -9.83 7.29 12.30
CA LEU A 36 -9.53 5.86 12.32
C LEU A 36 -9.77 5.30 13.73
N THR A 37 -10.28 4.07 13.79
CA THR A 37 -10.53 3.34 15.04
C THR A 37 -9.57 2.16 15.17
N ASN A 38 -9.16 1.86 16.40
CA ASN A 38 -8.45 0.62 16.69
C ASN A 38 -9.44 -0.54 16.59
N LYS A 39 -9.27 -1.43 15.61
CA LYS A 39 -10.21 -2.52 15.35
C LYS A 39 -10.38 -3.51 16.51
N VAL A 40 -9.36 -3.70 17.35
CA VAL A 40 -9.40 -4.66 18.47
C VAL A 40 -10.12 -4.04 19.67
N LYS A 41 -9.78 -2.80 20.02
CA LYS A 41 -10.32 -2.11 21.20
C LYS A 41 -11.61 -1.33 20.91
N ASN A 42 -11.94 -1.13 19.64
CA ASN A 42 -13.03 -0.29 19.16
C ASN A 42 -13.01 1.14 19.71
N ILE A 43 -11.82 1.71 19.87
CA ILE A 43 -11.62 3.09 20.36
C ILE A 43 -11.12 4.01 19.22
N PRO A 44 -11.54 5.28 19.18
CA PRO A 44 -11.00 6.25 18.25
C PRO A 44 -9.50 6.46 18.48
N THR A 45 -8.78 6.68 17.39
CA THR A 45 -7.35 7.01 17.42
C THR A 45 -7.12 8.49 17.16
N LYS A 46 -5.90 8.95 17.39
CA LYS A 46 -5.46 10.32 17.05
C LYS A 46 -5.09 10.47 15.57
N ILE A 47 -5.71 9.69 14.68
CA ILE A 47 -5.41 9.67 13.24
C ILE A 47 -6.69 9.94 12.46
N ILE A 48 -6.64 10.94 11.60
CA ILE A 48 -7.69 11.29 10.65
C ILE A 48 -7.27 10.84 9.25
N LYS A 49 -8.16 10.17 8.55
CA LYS A 49 -8.07 9.90 7.12
C LYS A 49 -8.92 10.94 6.40
N ILE A 50 -8.33 11.61 5.41
CA ILE A 50 -9.02 12.59 4.56
C ILE A 50 -8.99 12.07 3.13
N ILE A 51 -10.16 12.02 2.50
CA ILE A 51 -10.33 11.63 1.09
C ILE A 51 -10.70 12.89 0.32
N PHE A 52 -9.87 13.27 -0.65
CA PHE A 52 -10.05 14.48 -1.44
C PHE A 52 -10.82 14.23 -2.74
N ILE A 53 -11.45 15.27 -3.26
CA ILE A 53 -12.09 15.22 -4.59
C ILE A 53 -11.06 14.98 -5.69
N ASP A 54 -9.88 15.60 -5.55
CA ASP A 54 -8.79 15.52 -6.51
C ASP A 54 -7.41 15.42 -5.83
N PRO A 55 -6.38 14.99 -6.58
CA PRO A 55 -5.03 14.82 -6.05
C PRO A 55 -4.30 16.13 -5.74
N GLN A 56 -4.66 17.26 -6.36
CA GLN A 56 -4.02 18.55 -6.09
C GLN A 56 -4.37 19.01 -4.68
N ASN A 57 -5.64 18.96 -4.28
CA ASN A 57 -6.05 19.30 -2.91
C ASN A 57 -5.33 18.44 -1.87
N ARG A 58 -5.19 17.13 -2.14
CA ARG A 58 -4.38 16.22 -1.32
C ARG A 58 -2.93 16.69 -1.23
N ASN A 59 -2.30 16.97 -2.36
CA ASN A 59 -0.88 17.36 -2.41
C ASN A 59 -0.65 18.70 -1.69
N THR A 60 -1.57 19.66 -1.86
CA THR A 60 -1.57 20.92 -1.12
C THR A 60 -1.60 20.66 0.37
N LEU A 61 -2.55 19.86 0.89
CA LEU A 61 -2.61 19.53 2.32
C LEU A 61 -1.31 18.88 2.82
N VAL A 62 -0.76 17.91 2.07
CA VAL A 62 0.50 17.24 2.44
C VAL A 62 1.67 18.22 2.51
N HIS A 63 1.71 19.21 1.62
CA HIS A 63 2.75 20.22 1.60
C HIS A 63 2.57 21.29 2.69
N THR A 64 1.34 21.76 2.90
CA THR A 64 1.04 22.88 3.81
C THR A 64 0.75 22.44 5.24
N GLY A 65 0.35 21.19 5.46
CA GLY A 65 -0.22 20.71 6.72
C GLY A 65 -1.68 21.12 6.90
N LEU A 66 -2.30 20.54 7.93
CA LEU A 66 -3.65 20.86 8.38
C LEU A 66 -3.59 21.87 9.53
N GLN A 67 -4.22 23.02 9.36
CA GLN A 67 -4.47 23.97 10.44
C GLN A 67 -5.88 23.74 11.00
N VAL A 68 -6.02 23.53 12.31
CA VAL A 68 -7.32 23.52 12.99
C VAL A 68 -7.21 24.39 14.23
N ASP A 69 -8.05 25.42 14.32
CA ASP A 69 -7.94 26.45 15.35
C ASP A 69 -6.51 27.03 15.40
N SER A 70 -5.88 27.07 16.57
CA SER A 70 -4.48 27.53 16.75
C SER A 70 -3.46 26.39 16.63
N MET A 71 -3.86 25.21 16.18
CA MET A 71 -2.99 24.02 16.08
C MET A 71 -2.65 23.69 14.63
N HIS A 72 -1.40 23.29 14.41
CA HIS A 72 -0.90 22.86 13.12
C HIS A 72 -0.46 21.39 13.15
N PHE A 73 -0.90 20.61 12.17
CA PHE A 73 -0.63 19.18 12.10
C PHE A 73 -0.04 18.79 10.74
N LEU A 74 0.99 17.94 10.76
CA LEU A 74 1.57 17.40 9.55
C LEU A 74 0.63 16.39 8.90
N ALA A 75 0.40 16.56 7.60
CA ALA A 75 -0.32 15.61 6.78
C ALA A 75 0.68 14.72 6.03
N GLU A 76 0.40 13.42 6.03
CA GLU A 76 1.17 12.42 5.31
C GLU A 76 0.35 11.92 4.12
N PRO A 77 0.96 11.74 2.94
CA PRO A 77 0.28 11.05 1.86
C PRO A 77 0.02 9.60 2.30
N SER A 78 -1.06 9.02 1.83
CA SER A 78 -1.21 7.57 1.92
C SER A 78 0.01 6.90 1.27
N MET A 79 0.60 5.92 1.96
CA MET A 79 1.70 5.11 1.42
C MET A 79 1.12 3.76 1.03
N GLN A 80 0.35 3.75 -0.05
CA GLN A 80 -0.17 2.49 -0.58
C GLN A 80 0.90 1.78 -1.40
N ASN A 81 1.21 0.55 -0.98
CA ASN A 81 2.13 -0.30 -1.71
C ASN A 81 1.43 -0.78 -2.99
N THR A 82 1.73 -0.15 -4.12
CA THR A 82 1.07 -0.45 -5.41
C THR A 82 1.57 -1.74 -6.04
N LYS A 83 2.69 -2.28 -5.56
CA LYS A 83 3.29 -3.50 -6.08
C LYS A 83 2.91 -4.72 -5.24
N PRO A 84 2.55 -5.85 -5.88
CA PRO A 84 2.39 -7.12 -5.20
C PRO A 84 3.64 -7.49 -4.39
N VAL A 85 3.45 -7.74 -3.09
CA VAL A 85 4.50 -8.30 -2.25
C VAL A 85 4.75 -9.73 -2.71
N GLN A 86 5.96 -10.02 -3.17
CA GLN A 86 6.39 -11.36 -3.56
C GLN A 86 7.38 -11.92 -2.53
N CYS A 87 7.14 -13.13 -2.06
CA CYS A 87 8.01 -13.82 -1.11
C CYS A 87 9.28 -14.31 -1.81
N TYR A 88 10.47 -13.98 -1.32
CA TYR A 88 11.72 -14.46 -1.93
C TYR A 88 12.07 -15.93 -1.63
N ILE A 89 11.32 -16.60 -0.73
CA ILE A 89 11.49 -18.03 -0.42
C ILE A 89 10.64 -18.88 -1.37
N CYS A 90 9.32 -18.68 -1.37
CA CYS A 90 8.40 -19.52 -2.15
C CYS A 90 7.94 -18.89 -3.48
N LEU A 91 8.32 -17.64 -3.75
CA LEU A 91 7.99 -16.86 -4.95
C LEU A 91 6.49 -16.57 -5.15
N GLN A 92 5.64 -16.96 -4.20
CA GLN A 92 4.22 -16.63 -4.15
C GLN A 92 4.01 -15.18 -3.70
N TYR A 93 2.83 -14.66 -4.00
CA TYR A 93 2.43 -13.31 -3.63
C TYR A 93 1.77 -13.24 -2.23
N ASN A 94 1.57 -12.02 -1.74
CA ASN A 94 0.80 -11.64 -0.54
C ASN A 94 1.48 -11.91 0.82
N HIS A 95 2.77 -12.26 0.84
CA HIS A 95 3.54 -12.31 2.08
C HIS A 95 5.03 -12.08 1.84
N VAL A 96 5.72 -11.57 2.87
CA VAL A 96 7.19 -11.51 2.90
C VAL A 96 7.77 -12.79 3.48
N ALA A 97 9.03 -13.08 3.18
CA ALA A 97 9.72 -14.28 3.63
C ALA A 97 9.71 -14.50 5.15
N LYS A 98 9.73 -13.42 5.95
CA LYS A 98 9.62 -13.49 7.41
C LYS A 98 8.38 -14.27 7.87
N TYR A 99 7.31 -14.25 7.09
CA TYR A 99 6.05 -14.95 7.39
C TYR A 99 5.82 -16.16 6.47
N CYS A 100 6.82 -16.58 5.71
CA CYS A 100 6.72 -17.74 4.84
C CYS A 100 6.76 -19.03 5.67
N LYS A 101 5.86 -19.96 5.36
CA LYS A 101 5.81 -21.30 5.98
C LYS A 101 6.64 -22.34 5.23
N THR A 102 7.12 -22.01 4.04
CA THR A 102 7.94 -22.90 3.22
C THR A 102 9.34 -22.99 3.79
N LYS A 103 9.85 -24.21 3.97
CA LYS A 103 11.22 -24.46 4.48
C LYS A 103 12.29 -24.42 3.39
N GLN A 104 11.92 -24.75 2.16
CA GLN A 104 12.82 -24.80 1.01
C GLN A 104 12.63 -23.55 0.13
N GLN A 105 13.75 -23.03 -0.37
CA GLN A 105 13.72 -21.93 -1.33
C GLN A 105 13.38 -22.47 -2.72
N ILE A 106 12.50 -21.77 -3.42
CA ILE A 106 12.13 -22.04 -4.80
C ILE A 106 13.00 -21.18 -5.71
N CYS A 107 13.55 -21.81 -6.75
CA CYS A 107 14.35 -21.13 -7.74
C CYS A 107 13.47 -20.25 -8.63
N ALA A 108 13.83 -18.96 -8.76
CA ALA A 108 13.08 -18.05 -9.63
C ALA A 108 13.29 -18.30 -11.13
N GLN A 109 14.30 -19.11 -11.49
CA GLN A 109 14.58 -19.50 -12.87
C GLN A 109 13.77 -20.72 -13.30
N CYS A 110 13.90 -21.84 -12.60
CA CYS A 110 13.31 -23.12 -13.03
C CYS A 110 12.13 -23.61 -12.18
N GLY A 111 11.88 -22.98 -11.02
CA GLY A 111 10.79 -23.35 -10.12
C GLY A 111 11.07 -24.56 -9.20
N GLU A 112 12.30 -25.08 -9.18
CA GLU A 112 12.70 -26.22 -8.34
C GLU A 112 13.23 -25.79 -6.96
N ASN A 113 13.40 -26.76 -6.05
CA ASN A 113 13.76 -26.54 -4.64
C ASN A 113 15.26 -26.26 -4.43
N HIS A 114 15.74 -25.12 -4.88
CA HIS A 114 17.09 -24.61 -4.59
C HIS A 114 17.15 -23.08 -4.70
N ARG A 115 18.27 -22.51 -4.26
CA ARG A 115 18.53 -21.08 -4.48
C ARG A 115 18.91 -20.82 -5.93
N ILE A 116 18.55 -19.65 -6.48
CA ILE A 116 18.85 -19.32 -7.88
C ILE A 116 20.35 -19.36 -8.19
N ASP A 117 21.21 -19.04 -7.22
CA ASP A 117 22.68 -19.13 -7.33
C ASP A 117 23.21 -20.57 -7.45
N GLN A 118 22.38 -21.57 -7.14
CA GLN A 118 22.69 -23.01 -7.25
C GLN A 118 21.98 -23.65 -8.46
N CYS A 119 21.35 -22.85 -9.32
CA CYS A 119 20.58 -23.38 -10.44
C CYS A 119 21.53 -23.91 -11.53
N ILE A 120 21.36 -25.18 -11.87
CA ILE A 120 22.08 -25.84 -12.97
C ILE A 120 21.28 -25.89 -14.27
N ALA A 121 20.06 -25.33 -14.29
CA ALA A 121 19.26 -25.25 -15.49
C ALA A 121 19.92 -24.28 -16.49
N ALA A 122 19.81 -24.60 -17.78
CA ALA A 122 20.29 -23.70 -18.83
C ALA A 122 19.59 -22.33 -18.71
N SER A 123 20.28 -21.26 -19.12
CA SER A 123 19.79 -19.89 -18.97
C SER A 123 18.50 -19.61 -19.74
N ASP A 124 18.21 -20.39 -20.78
CA ASP A 124 16.99 -20.35 -21.59
C ASP A 124 15.85 -21.24 -21.03
N ALA A 125 16.16 -22.14 -20.08
CA ALA A 125 15.19 -23.00 -19.42
C ALA A 125 14.44 -22.26 -18.29
N LEU A 126 13.73 -21.18 -18.66
CA LEU A 126 12.94 -20.39 -17.72
C LEU A 126 11.57 -21.03 -17.50
N LYS A 127 11.17 -21.14 -16.24
CA LYS A 127 9.86 -21.65 -15.85
C LYS A 127 9.38 -20.92 -14.60
N CYS A 128 8.38 -20.06 -14.79
CA CYS A 128 7.75 -19.33 -13.70
C CYS A 128 7.04 -20.31 -12.75
N SER A 129 7.34 -20.24 -11.46
CA SER A 129 6.66 -21.06 -10.46
C SER A 129 5.17 -20.74 -10.33
N ASN A 130 4.77 -19.49 -10.61
CA ASN A 130 3.41 -18.97 -10.46
C ASN A 130 2.52 -19.24 -11.69
N SER A 131 2.95 -18.81 -12.89
CA SER A 131 2.17 -18.94 -14.13
C SER A 131 2.54 -20.14 -14.98
N LYS A 132 3.63 -20.84 -14.66
CA LYS A 132 4.25 -21.91 -15.48
C LYS A 132 4.71 -21.44 -16.88
N GLY A 133 4.79 -20.13 -17.12
CA GLY A 133 5.28 -19.55 -18.37
C GLY A 133 6.80 -19.54 -18.51
N ASN A 134 7.29 -19.32 -19.74
CA ASN A 134 8.72 -19.25 -20.09
C ASN A 134 9.33 -17.88 -19.75
N HIS A 135 9.46 -17.59 -18.45
CA HIS A 135 10.09 -16.37 -17.93
C HIS A 135 10.47 -16.57 -16.46
N LEU A 136 11.32 -15.69 -15.91
CA LEU A 136 11.61 -15.66 -14.47
C LEU A 136 10.34 -15.47 -13.64
N ALA A 137 10.26 -16.13 -12.49
CA ALA A 137 9.13 -16.00 -11.57
C ALA A 137 8.92 -14.57 -11.02
N THR A 138 9.96 -13.73 -11.10
CA THR A 138 9.98 -12.31 -10.68
C THR A 138 9.72 -11.34 -11.84
N SER A 139 9.40 -11.83 -13.03
CA SER A 139 9.13 -10.97 -14.19
C SER A 139 7.81 -10.21 -14.03
N ASN A 140 7.83 -8.90 -14.29
CA ASN A 140 6.62 -8.06 -14.34
C ASN A 140 5.69 -8.45 -15.50
N GLU A 141 6.18 -9.19 -16.49
CA GLU A 141 5.38 -9.71 -17.60
C GLU A 141 4.54 -10.93 -17.21
N CYS A 142 4.74 -11.48 -16.01
CA CYS A 142 3.97 -12.61 -15.49
C CYS A 142 2.47 -12.27 -15.41
N ALA A 143 1.62 -13.11 -16.03
CA ALA A 143 0.18 -12.96 -15.96
C ALA A 143 -0.34 -12.93 -14.51
N THR A 144 0.18 -13.80 -13.64
CA THR A 144 -0.17 -13.82 -12.21
C THR A 144 0.26 -12.55 -11.50
N PHE A 145 1.42 -11.97 -11.84
CA PHE A 145 1.86 -10.67 -11.29
C PHE A 145 0.87 -9.56 -11.66
N LYS A 146 0.54 -9.45 -12.96
CA LYS A 146 -0.40 -8.45 -13.49
C LYS A 146 -1.79 -8.58 -12.86
N GLU A 147 -2.24 -9.81 -12.58
CA GLU A 147 -3.49 -10.06 -11.86
C GLU A 147 -3.43 -9.56 -10.41
N GLN A 148 -2.36 -9.87 -9.66
CA GLN A 148 -2.20 -9.37 -8.29
C GLN A 148 -2.07 -7.85 -8.25
N GLU A 149 -1.40 -7.24 -9.22
CA GLU A 149 -1.26 -5.79 -9.33
C GLU A 149 -2.62 -5.11 -9.53
N LYS A 150 -3.44 -5.62 -10.47
CA LYS A 150 -4.82 -5.14 -10.66
C LYS A 150 -5.66 -5.30 -9.40
N ARG A 151 -5.52 -6.42 -8.68
CA ARG A 151 -6.24 -6.66 -7.42
C ARG A 151 -5.86 -5.63 -6.36
N ILE A 152 -4.58 -5.29 -6.24
CA ILE A 152 -4.11 -4.26 -5.30
C ILE A 152 -4.64 -2.88 -5.71
N GLN A 153 -4.59 -2.55 -7.01
CA GLN A 153 -5.14 -1.29 -7.52
C GLN A 153 -6.65 -1.16 -7.21
N ASN A 154 -7.43 -2.22 -7.38
CA ASN A 154 -8.88 -2.21 -7.07
C ASN A 154 -9.20 -2.15 -5.56
N LEU A 155 -8.24 -2.46 -4.68
CA LEU A 155 -8.41 -2.27 -3.23
C LEU A 155 -8.06 -0.85 -2.79
N ILE A 156 -7.36 -0.11 -3.67
CA ILE A 156 -6.84 1.23 -3.42
C ILE A 156 -7.79 2.30 -3.97
N TYR A 157 -8.42 2.03 -5.12
CA TYR A 157 -9.35 2.90 -5.83
C TYR A 157 -10.79 2.44 -5.67
#